data_AF-A0A5N8HK62-F1
#
_entry.id   AF-A0A5N8HK62-F1
#
_cell.length_a   1.000
_cell.length_b   1.000
_cell.length_c   1.000
_cell.angle_alpha   90.00
_cell.angle_beta   90.00
_cell.angle_gamma   90.00
#
_symmetry.space_group_name_H-M   'P 1'
#
loop_
_entity.id
_entity.type
_entity.pdbx_description
1 polymer ?
#
loop_
_entity_poly.entity_id
_entity_poly.type
_entity_poly.pdbx_seq_one_letter_code
_entity_poly.pdbx_strand_id
1 'polypeptide(L)'
;MSHLKDPTTQYYTGEYPKQKQPTPGIQAKMTPVPDCGEKTYVGSGRLKDRKALVTGGDSGIGRAAAIAYAREGADVAISYLPVEEEDAQDVKKIIEECGRKAVLLPGDLSDEKFARSLVHEAHKALGGLDIMALVAGKQVAIPDIADLTSEQFQKTFAINVFALFWLTQEAIPLLPKGASIITTSSIQAYQP
;
A
#
# COMPACT_ATOMS: atom_id res chain seq x y z
N MET A 1 4.92 -31.61 -19.60
CA MET A 1 5.28 -31.56 -18.17
C MET A 1 4.23 -30.71 -17.48
N SER A 2 3.70 -31.17 -16.34
CA SER A 2 2.69 -30.41 -15.58
C SER A 2 3.28 -29.05 -15.17
N HIS A 3 2.65 -27.96 -15.61
CA HIS A 3 3.02 -26.59 -15.21
C HIS A 3 2.52 -26.23 -13.80
N LEU A 4 1.94 -27.20 -13.06
CA LEU A 4 1.44 -26.98 -11.71
C LEU A 4 2.61 -26.87 -10.72
N LYS A 5 2.61 -25.79 -9.95
CA LYS A 5 3.54 -25.56 -8.85
C LYS A 5 2.85 -25.94 -7.54
N ASP A 6 3.60 -26.57 -6.63
CA ASP A 6 3.13 -26.83 -5.28
C ASP A 6 3.16 -25.52 -4.47
N PRO A 7 2.00 -24.99 -4.03
CA PRO A 7 1.96 -23.72 -3.30
C PRO A 7 2.63 -23.79 -1.93
N THR A 8 2.80 -24.98 -1.33
CA THR A 8 3.42 -25.14 0.00
C THR A 8 4.93 -24.87 -0.01
N THR A 9 5.57 -24.98 -1.18
CA THR A 9 7.02 -24.79 -1.36
C THR A 9 7.34 -23.70 -2.40
N GLN A 10 6.33 -22.99 -2.89
CA GLN A 10 6.49 -21.97 -3.93
C GLN A 10 7.27 -20.73 -3.46
N TYR A 11 7.19 -20.39 -2.18
CA TYR A 11 7.89 -19.27 -1.55
C TYR A 11 8.84 -19.76 -0.46
N TYR A 12 9.52 -18.84 0.23
CA TYR A 12 10.47 -19.16 1.29
C TYR A 12 9.81 -19.97 2.42
N THR A 13 10.39 -21.12 2.74
CA THR A 13 9.92 -22.06 3.79
C THR A 13 10.90 -22.24 4.95
N GLY A 14 12.05 -21.55 4.90
CA GLY A 14 13.06 -21.63 5.95
C GLY A 14 12.71 -20.76 7.17
N GLU A 15 13.57 -20.81 8.19
CA GLU A 15 13.46 -19.90 9.34
C GLU A 15 13.89 -18.48 8.95
N TYR A 16 13.21 -17.46 9.48
CA TYR A 16 13.59 -16.07 9.27
C TYR A 16 14.69 -15.66 10.25
N PRO A 17 15.77 -14.98 9.80
CA PRO A 17 16.76 -14.43 10.72
C PRO A 17 16.12 -13.35 11.59
N LYS A 18 16.50 -13.31 12.88
CA LYS A 18 16.11 -12.22 13.78
C LYS A 18 16.63 -10.90 13.21
N GLN A 19 15.72 -9.95 12.98
CA GLN A 19 16.03 -8.64 12.44
C GLN A 19 15.03 -7.62 13.00
N LYS A 20 15.45 -6.36 13.12
CA LYS A 20 14.61 -5.27 13.63
C LYS A 20 14.99 -3.96 12.95
N GLN A 21 14.00 -3.14 12.66
CA GLN A 21 14.16 -1.78 12.16
C GLN A 21 13.22 -0.84 12.93
N PRO A 22 13.52 0.47 13.01
CA PRO A 22 12.54 1.46 13.44
C PRO A 22 11.32 1.46 12.50
N THR A 23 10.11 1.67 13.03
CA THR A 23 8.89 1.86 12.23
C THR A 23 9.03 3.11 11.36
N PRO A 24 8.59 3.08 10.07
CA PRO A 24 7.85 2.00 9.40
C PRO A 24 8.73 0.85 8.88
N GLY A 25 10.04 1.03 8.81
CA GLY A 25 10.99 0.06 8.26
C GLY A 25 11.23 0.31 6.77
N ILE A 26 12.32 -0.25 6.25
CA ILE A 26 12.66 -0.22 4.82
C ILE A 26 12.73 -1.67 4.35
N GLN A 27 11.83 -2.08 3.45
CA GLN A 27 11.73 -3.49 3.04
C GLN A 27 13.00 -3.94 2.29
N ALA A 28 13.67 -3.04 1.56
CA ALA A 28 14.92 -3.34 0.88
C ALA A 28 16.04 -3.79 1.83
N LYS A 29 15.91 -3.50 3.13
CA LYS A 29 16.85 -3.89 4.19
C LYS A 29 16.44 -5.18 4.93
N MET A 30 15.35 -5.83 4.52
CA MET A 30 14.92 -7.10 5.09
C MET A 30 15.73 -8.29 4.53
N THR A 31 15.75 -9.38 5.28
CA THR A 31 16.34 -10.65 4.85
C THR A 31 15.36 -11.81 5.11
N PRO A 32 14.81 -12.45 4.06
CA PRO A 32 14.84 -12.02 2.66
C PRO A 32 14.03 -10.74 2.45
N VAL A 33 14.35 -10.00 1.37
CA VAL A 33 13.47 -8.94 0.87
C VAL A 33 12.15 -9.58 0.42
N PRO A 34 10.98 -9.02 0.78
CA PRO A 34 9.69 -9.53 0.32
C PRO A 34 9.61 -9.62 -1.22
N ASP A 35 9.01 -10.69 -1.74
CA ASP A 35 8.61 -10.79 -3.15
C ASP A 35 7.24 -10.13 -3.31
N CYS A 36 7.21 -8.98 -3.98
CA CYS A 36 5.98 -8.23 -4.26
C CYS A 36 5.50 -8.46 -5.71
N GLY A 37 6.02 -9.47 -6.39
CA GLY A 37 5.64 -9.82 -7.75
C GLY A 37 6.45 -9.10 -8.83
N GLU A 38 7.55 -8.42 -8.49
CA GLU A 38 8.41 -7.68 -9.41
C GLU A 38 8.86 -8.51 -10.61
N LYS A 39 9.00 -9.83 -10.46
CA LYS A 39 9.45 -10.73 -11.53
C LYS A 39 8.39 -11.70 -12.02
N THR A 40 7.26 -11.80 -11.32
CA THR A 40 6.31 -12.92 -11.49
C THR A 40 4.92 -12.49 -11.95
N TYR A 41 4.44 -11.29 -11.57
CA TYR A 41 3.11 -10.84 -11.98
C TYR A 41 3.09 -10.48 -13.47
N VAL A 42 2.19 -11.05 -14.26
CA VAL A 42 2.02 -10.70 -15.68
C VAL A 42 0.62 -10.15 -15.87
N GLY A 43 0.52 -8.91 -16.34
CA GLY A 43 -0.77 -8.27 -16.61
C GLY A 43 -1.43 -8.78 -17.88
N SER A 44 -2.74 -8.55 -17.98
CA SER A 44 -3.58 -8.95 -19.11
C SER A 44 -4.52 -7.81 -19.58
N GLY A 45 -4.25 -6.58 -19.14
CA GLY A 45 -4.99 -5.38 -19.53
C GLY A 45 -6.32 -5.20 -18.80
N ARG A 46 -6.50 -5.82 -17.63
CA ARG A 46 -7.78 -5.81 -16.89
C ARG A 46 -8.13 -4.46 -16.28
N LEU A 47 -7.13 -3.60 -16.08
CA LEU A 47 -7.26 -2.26 -15.51
C LEU A 47 -6.77 -1.20 -16.49
N LYS A 48 -6.88 -1.47 -17.79
CA LYS A 48 -6.44 -0.57 -18.85
C LYS A 48 -7.00 0.84 -18.62
N ASP A 49 -6.09 1.80 -18.57
CA ASP A 49 -6.32 3.25 -18.46
C ASP A 49 -7.02 3.70 -17.16
N ARG A 50 -7.11 2.82 -16.15
CA ARG A 50 -7.60 3.14 -14.81
C ARG A 50 -6.63 4.05 -14.06
N LYS A 51 -7.14 4.73 -13.02
CA LYS A 51 -6.41 5.70 -12.21
C LYS A 51 -6.49 5.30 -10.74
N ALA A 52 -5.37 4.81 -10.19
CA ALA A 52 -5.31 4.23 -8.86
C ALA A 52 -4.54 5.07 -7.85
N LEU A 53 -5.08 5.23 -6.65
CA LEU A 53 -4.34 5.66 -5.46
C LEU A 53 -4.12 4.45 -4.54
N VAL A 54 -2.88 4.19 -4.13
CA VAL A 54 -2.51 3.15 -3.17
C VAL A 54 -1.80 3.77 -1.97
N THR A 55 -2.38 3.68 -0.77
CA THR A 55 -1.68 4.10 0.46
C THR A 55 -0.82 2.95 0.97
N GLY A 56 0.38 3.24 1.50
CA GLY A 56 1.38 2.22 1.82
C GLY A 56 1.88 1.50 0.56
N GLY A 57 1.93 2.22 -0.56
CA GLY A 57 2.26 1.65 -1.87
C GLY A 57 3.76 1.47 -2.13
N ASP A 58 4.61 1.94 -1.21
CA ASP A 58 6.07 1.84 -1.24
C ASP A 58 6.57 0.39 -1.00
N SER A 59 5.88 -0.37 -0.15
CA SER A 59 6.34 -1.67 0.33
C SER A 59 5.22 -2.69 0.54
N GLY A 60 5.60 -3.96 0.71
CA GLY A 60 4.71 -5.05 1.11
C GLY A 60 3.49 -5.24 0.20
N ILE A 61 2.30 -5.32 0.81
CA ILE A 61 1.04 -5.61 0.11
C ILE A 61 0.64 -4.46 -0.82
N GLY A 62 0.83 -3.21 -0.38
CA GLY A 62 0.50 -2.04 -1.20
C GLY A 62 1.40 -1.94 -2.43
N ARG A 63 2.70 -2.23 -2.28
CA ARG A 63 3.63 -2.38 -3.42
C ARG A 63 3.18 -3.45 -4.40
N ALA A 64 2.83 -4.64 -3.92
CA ALA A 64 2.36 -5.72 -4.79
C ALA A 64 1.10 -5.31 -5.57
N ALA A 65 0.16 -4.63 -4.91
CA ALA A 65 -1.04 -4.09 -5.57
C ALA A 65 -0.67 -3.01 -6.62
N ALA A 66 0.22 -2.08 -6.29
CA ALA A 66 0.67 -1.03 -7.21
C ALA A 66 1.34 -1.61 -8.47
N ILE A 67 2.24 -2.59 -8.30
CA ILE A 67 2.90 -3.29 -9.41
C ILE A 67 1.87 -4.00 -10.29
N ALA A 68 0.95 -4.75 -9.67
CA ALA A 68 -0.10 -5.46 -10.40
C ALA A 68 -1.01 -4.51 -11.15
N TYR A 69 -1.42 -3.40 -10.54
CA TYR A 69 -2.26 -2.38 -11.18
C TYR A 69 -1.58 -1.75 -12.39
N ALA A 70 -0.30 -1.38 -12.27
CA ALA A 70 0.46 -0.85 -13.39
C ALA A 70 0.58 -1.85 -14.54
N ARG A 71 0.88 -3.12 -14.23
CA ARG A 71 0.95 -4.19 -15.24
C ARG A 71 -0.39 -4.49 -15.91
N GLU A 72 -1.48 -4.32 -15.19
CA GLU A 72 -2.83 -4.42 -15.75
C GLU A 72 -3.26 -3.17 -16.55
N GLY A 73 -2.41 -2.14 -16.58
CA GLY A 73 -2.56 -0.97 -17.45
C GLY A 73 -3.06 0.29 -16.76
N ALA A 74 -3.03 0.38 -15.43
CA ALA A 74 -3.44 1.56 -14.68
C ALA A 74 -2.29 2.55 -14.48
N ASP A 75 -2.59 3.85 -14.44
CA ASP A 75 -1.69 4.84 -13.84
C ASP A 75 -1.85 4.81 -12.32
N VAL A 76 -0.76 4.94 -11.58
CA VAL A 76 -0.72 4.67 -10.14
C VAL A 76 -0.06 5.82 -9.39
N ALA A 77 -0.80 6.38 -8.43
CA ALA A 77 -0.27 7.22 -7.36
C ALA A 77 -0.06 6.36 -6.11
N ILE A 78 1.09 6.50 -5.45
CA ILE A 78 1.36 5.87 -4.17
C ILE A 78 1.61 6.92 -3.08
N SER A 79 1.08 6.67 -1.89
CA SER A 79 1.36 7.45 -0.68
C SER A 79 2.05 6.59 0.36
N TYR A 80 2.99 7.18 1.09
CA TYR A 80 3.95 6.53 2.00
C TYR A 80 4.58 7.59 2.91
N LEU A 81 5.34 7.21 3.94
CA LEU A 81 6.05 8.19 4.77
C LEU A 81 7.36 8.62 4.11
N PRO A 82 7.82 9.88 4.26
CA PRO A 82 9.06 10.35 3.62
C PRO A 82 10.32 9.52 3.90
N VAL A 83 10.37 8.80 5.03
CA VAL A 83 11.50 7.93 5.37
C VAL A 83 11.59 6.69 4.47
N GLU A 84 10.49 6.30 3.81
CA GLU A 84 10.37 5.14 2.92
C GLU A 84 10.66 5.48 1.44
N GLU A 85 11.20 6.68 1.16
CA GLU A 85 11.45 7.18 -0.19
C GLU A 85 12.28 6.23 -1.07
N GLU A 86 13.24 5.53 -0.47
CA GLU A 86 14.06 4.51 -1.16
C GLU A 86 13.17 3.41 -1.77
N ASP A 87 12.26 2.84 -0.98
CA ASP A 87 11.35 1.79 -1.43
C ASP A 87 10.32 2.33 -2.44
N ALA A 88 9.84 3.56 -2.24
CA ALA A 88 8.88 4.20 -3.14
C ALA A 88 9.46 4.49 -4.53
N GLN A 89 10.74 4.89 -4.63
CA GLN A 89 11.41 5.11 -5.91
C GLN A 89 11.57 3.82 -6.71
N ASP A 90 11.79 2.68 -6.05
CA ASP A 90 11.79 1.37 -6.71
C ASP A 90 10.42 1.05 -7.32
N VAL A 91 9.33 1.30 -6.59
CA VAL A 91 7.98 1.07 -7.10
C VAL A 91 7.66 2.01 -8.26
N LYS A 92 8.05 3.29 -8.16
CA LYS A 92 7.93 4.26 -9.26
C LYS A 92 8.58 3.73 -10.53
N LYS A 93 9.83 3.26 -10.44
CA LYS A 93 10.56 2.72 -11.59
C LYS A 93 9.81 1.56 -12.24
N ILE A 94 9.28 0.63 -11.45
CA ILE A 94 8.53 -0.52 -11.98
C ILE A 94 7.24 -0.08 -12.67
N ILE A 95 6.52 0.90 -12.12
CA ILE A 95 5.30 1.46 -12.75
C ILE A 95 5.65 2.11 -14.10
N GLU A 96 6.72 2.91 -14.14
CA GLU A 96 7.19 3.58 -15.36
C GLU A 96 7.68 2.58 -16.42
N GLU A 97 8.34 1.49 -16.01
CA GLU A 97 8.72 0.38 -16.90
C GLU A 97 7.52 -0.34 -17.52
N CYS A 98 6.34 -0.29 -16.88
CA CYS A 98 5.08 -0.77 -17.45
C CYS A 98 4.47 0.21 -18.49
N GLY A 99 5.12 1.35 -18.75
CA GLY A 99 4.63 2.40 -19.63
C GLY A 99 3.48 3.20 -19.02
N ARG A 100 3.33 3.18 -17.69
CA ARG A 100 2.26 3.86 -16.96
C ARG A 100 2.79 5.05 -16.18
N LYS A 101 1.91 5.98 -15.84
CA LYS A 101 2.28 7.15 -15.03
C LYS A 101 2.38 6.74 -13.55
N ALA A 102 3.52 7.07 -12.94
CA ALA A 102 3.75 6.97 -11.51
C ALA A 102 3.66 8.35 -10.84
N VAL A 103 2.99 8.44 -9.69
CA VAL A 103 2.95 9.65 -8.86
C VAL A 103 3.32 9.28 -7.42
N LEU A 104 4.28 10.00 -6.85
CA LEU A 104 4.72 9.81 -5.47
C LEU A 104 4.17 10.94 -4.60
N LEU A 105 3.44 10.59 -3.54
CA LEU A 105 2.75 11.52 -2.64
C LEU A 105 3.11 11.21 -1.17
N PRO A 106 4.34 11.53 -0.73
CA PRO A 106 4.78 11.24 0.63
C PRO A 106 4.08 12.14 1.67
N GLY A 107 3.68 11.56 2.80
CA GLY A 107 3.14 12.29 3.95
C GLY A 107 2.49 11.40 5.02
N ASP A 108 2.13 11.99 6.16
CA ASP A 108 1.59 11.27 7.32
C ASP A 108 0.06 11.27 7.31
N LEU A 109 -0.54 10.08 7.12
CA LEU A 109 -1.99 9.91 7.09
C LEU A 109 -2.70 10.16 8.43
N SER A 110 -1.98 10.26 9.54
CA SER A 110 -2.58 10.70 10.81
C SER A 110 -2.82 12.21 10.87
N ASP A 111 -2.26 13.00 9.94
CA ASP A 111 -2.63 14.39 9.74
C ASP A 111 -3.88 14.45 8.83
N GLU A 112 -5.00 14.88 9.40
CA GLU A 112 -6.27 15.01 8.67
C GLU A 112 -6.15 15.90 7.43
N LYS A 113 -5.40 17.00 7.50
CA LYS A 113 -5.27 17.92 6.36
C LYS A 113 -4.54 17.24 5.21
N PHE A 114 -3.48 16.51 5.50
CA PHE A 114 -2.77 15.72 4.50
C PHE A 114 -3.64 14.60 3.93
N ALA A 115 -4.26 13.79 4.80
CA ALA A 115 -5.13 12.71 4.36
C ALA A 115 -6.25 13.22 3.45
N ARG A 116 -6.83 14.38 3.74
CA ARG A 116 -7.83 15.00 2.88
C ARG A 116 -7.22 15.51 1.55
N SER A 117 -6.09 16.21 1.59
CA SER A 117 -5.47 16.75 0.36
C SER A 117 -5.00 15.66 -0.59
N LEU A 118 -4.56 14.50 -0.05
CA LEU A 118 -4.00 13.39 -0.81
C LEU A 118 -4.91 12.92 -1.96
N VAL A 119 -6.23 12.82 -1.72
CA VAL A 119 -7.19 12.38 -2.74
C VAL A 119 -7.25 13.35 -3.90
N HIS A 120 -7.28 14.66 -3.60
CA HIS A 120 -7.33 15.72 -4.59
C HIS A 120 -6.02 15.82 -5.38
N GLU A 121 -4.88 15.67 -4.71
CA GLU A 121 -3.55 15.64 -5.32
C GLU A 121 -3.40 14.46 -6.28
N ALA A 122 -3.79 13.26 -5.85
CA ALA A 122 -3.78 12.06 -6.69
C ALA A 122 -4.72 12.21 -7.90
N HIS A 123 -5.96 12.64 -7.68
CA HIS A 123 -6.93 12.87 -8.75
C HIS A 123 -6.41 13.87 -9.79
N LYS A 124 -5.85 15.01 -9.33
CA LYS A 124 -5.28 16.02 -10.22
C LYS A 124 -4.06 15.49 -10.98
N ALA A 125 -3.13 14.84 -10.29
CA ALA A 125 -1.90 14.35 -10.90
C ALA A 125 -2.17 13.24 -11.92
N LEU A 126 -3.13 12.36 -11.67
CA LEU A 126 -3.50 11.27 -12.57
C LEU A 126 -4.46 11.68 -13.69
N GLY A 127 -5.13 12.84 -13.56
CA GLY A 127 -6.16 13.30 -14.49
C GLY A 127 -7.50 12.58 -14.30
N GLY A 128 -7.78 12.13 -13.07
CA GLY A 128 -8.92 11.31 -12.67
C GLY A 128 -8.55 10.37 -11.53
N LEU A 129 -9.55 9.79 -10.87
CA LEU A 129 -9.36 8.75 -9.85
C LEU A 129 -10.56 7.79 -9.90
N ASP A 130 -10.29 6.49 -9.95
CA ASP A 130 -11.35 5.48 -10.02
C ASP A 130 -11.01 4.18 -9.27
N ILE A 131 -9.80 4.04 -8.71
CA ILE A 131 -9.42 2.96 -7.81
C ILE A 131 -8.76 3.57 -6.56
N MET A 132 -9.18 3.12 -5.38
CA MET A 132 -8.46 3.39 -4.14
C MET A 132 -8.17 2.08 -3.42
N ALA A 133 -6.89 1.76 -3.25
CA ALA A 133 -6.45 0.67 -2.39
C ALA A 133 -5.85 1.27 -1.11
N LEU A 134 -6.58 1.16 -0.01
CA LEU A 134 -6.22 1.74 1.28
C LEU A 134 -5.52 0.65 2.12
N VAL A 135 -4.19 0.61 2.02
CA VAL A 135 -3.34 -0.48 2.56
C VAL A 135 -2.44 -0.01 3.71
N ALA A 136 -2.11 1.29 3.79
CA ALA A 136 -1.31 1.83 4.88
C ALA A 136 -1.89 1.47 6.25
N GLY A 137 -1.02 1.07 7.17
CA GLY A 137 -1.41 0.71 8.52
C GLY A 137 -0.25 0.81 9.52
N LYS A 138 -0.59 1.09 10.77
CA LYS A 138 0.33 1.04 11.91
C LYS A 138 0.02 -0.18 12.76
N GLN A 139 1.06 -0.95 13.09
CA GLN A 139 0.99 -2.07 14.02
C GLN A 139 2.21 -2.06 14.93
N VAL A 140 1.97 -2.05 16.24
CA VAL A 140 3.02 -2.13 17.26
C VAL A 140 2.52 -3.10 18.33
N ALA A 141 3.21 -4.24 18.47
CA ALA A 141 2.84 -5.25 19.45
C ALA A 141 3.23 -4.80 20.86
N ILE A 142 2.27 -4.83 21.78
CA ILE A 142 2.47 -4.55 23.21
C ILE A 142 1.83 -5.71 23.99
N PRO A 143 2.62 -6.55 24.67
CA PRO A 143 2.09 -7.73 25.36
C PRO A 143 1.22 -7.41 26.58
N ASP A 144 1.54 -6.35 27.31
CA ASP A 144 0.82 -5.94 28.52
C ASP A 144 0.11 -4.60 28.29
N ILE A 145 -1.19 -4.54 28.54
CA ILE A 145 -1.99 -3.33 28.39
C ILE A 145 -1.48 -2.17 29.25
N ALA A 146 -0.81 -2.44 30.37
CA ALA A 146 -0.23 -1.40 31.22
C ALA A 146 0.87 -0.58 30.50
N ASP A 147 1.53 -1.18 29.49
CA ASP A 147 2.56 -0.52 28.68
C ASP A 147 1.97 0.21 27.46
N LEU A 148 0.67 0.01 27.17
CA LEU A 148 0.01 0.63 26.02
C LEU A 148 -0.35 2.09 26.32
N THR A 149 0.44 3.01 25.79
CA THR A 149 0.20 4.44 25.96
C THR A 149 -1.02 4.92 25.17
N SER A 150 -1.71 5.94 25.68
CA SER A 150 -2.81 6.60 24.96
C SER A 150 -2.35 7.17 23.62
N GLU A 151 -1.11 7.67 23.54
CA GLU A 151 -0.52 8.15 22.29
C GLU A 151 -0.44 7.05 21.24
N GLN A 152 0.08 5.87 21.58
CA GLN A 152 0.15 4.74 20.66
C GLN A 152 -1.25 4.30 20.22
N PHE A 153 -2.19 4.20 21.16
CA PHE A 153 -3.57 3.81 20.86
C PHE A 153 -4.21 4.80 19.87
N GLN A 154 -4.14 6.10 20.17
CA GLN A 154 -4.69 7.16 19.31
C GLN A 154 -4.02 7.20 17.95
N LYS A 155 -2.68 7.11 17.88
CA LYS A 155 -1.95 7.11 16.59
C LYS A 155 -2.33 5.91 15.73
N THR A 156 -2.57 4.75 16.34
CA THR A 156 -3.01 3.54 15.63
C THR A 156 -4.40 3.74 15.02
N PHE A 157 -5.35 4.30 15.77
CA PHE A 157 -6.68 4.64 15.24
C PHE A 157 -6.65 5.76 14.21
N ALA A 158 -5.79 6.76 14.39
CA ALA A 158 -5.65 7.87 13.44
C ALA A 158 -5.24 7.37 12.05
N ILE A 159 -4.24 6.48 11.98
CA ILE A 159 -3.76 5.92 10.72
C ILE A 159 -4.75 4.87 10.16
N ASN A 160 -5.23 3.95 10.99
CA ASN A 160 -5.94 2.77 10.48
C ASN A 160 -7.44 2.99 10.30
N VAL A 161 -8.03 3.97 10.98
CA VAL A 161 -9.49 4.20 11.00
C VAL A 161 -9.83 5.62 10.58
N PHE A 162 -9.23 6.64 11.18
CA PHE A 162 -9.58 8.03 10.86
C PHE A 162 -9.11 8.41 9.45
N ALA A 163 -7.90 8.03 9.05
CA ALA A 163 -7.44 8.25 7.69
C ALA A 163 -8.33 7.55 6.65
N LEU A 164 -8.76 6.31 6.91
CA LEU A 164 -9.73 5.61 6.07
C LEU A 164 -11.02 6.45 5.90
N PHE A 165 -11.55 6.99 7.00
CA PHE A 165 -12.72 7.87 6.95
C PHE A 165 -12.47 9.16 6.17
N TRP A 166 -11.36 9.87 6.42
CA TRP A 166 -11.04 11.13 5.75
C TRP A 166 -10.84 10.95 4.25
N LEU A 167 -10.06 9.93 3.86
CA LEU A 167 -9.80 9.60 2.46
C LEU A 167 -11.08 9.23 1.72
N THR A 168 -11.92 8.38 2.31
CA THR A 168 -13.17 7.97 1.67
C THR A 168 -14.15 9.13 1.56
N GLN A 169 -14.25 9.98 2.59
CA GLN A 169 -15.11 11.17 2.56
C GLN A 169 -14.75 12.12 1.39
N GLU A 170 -13.47 12.39 1.17
CA GLU A 170 -13.01 13.25 0.05
C GLU A 170 -13.15 12.58 -1.32
N ALA A 171 -13.07 11.25 -1.37
CA ALA A 171 -13.12 10.51 -2.62
C ALA A 171 -14.53 10.36 -3.19
N ILE A 172 -15.55 10.13 -2.35
CA ILE A 172 -16.92 9.82 -2.81
C ILE A 172 -17.47 10.86 -3.81
N PRO A 173 -17.29 12.19 -3.62
CA PRO A 173 -17.75 13.18 -4.58
C PRO A 173 -17.03 13.16 -5.93
N LEU A 174 -15.81 12.61 -5.98
CA LEU A 174 -14.93 12.62 -7.16
C LEU A 174 -14.96 11.31 -7.95
N LEU A 175 -15.26 10.18 -7.28
CA LEU A 175 -15.22 8.87 -7.90
C LEU A 175 -16.39 8.68 -8.89
N PRO A 176 -16.11 8.29 -10.15
CA PRO A 176 -17.15 8.04 -11.13
C PRO A 176 -17.90 6.73 -10.86
N LYS A 177 -19.07 6.56 -11.49
CA LYS A 177 -19.77 5.26 -11.52
C LYS A 177 -18.83 4.19 -12.09
N GLY A 178 -18.72 3.06 -11.40
CA GLY A 178 -17.79 1.97 -11.75
C GLY A 178 -16.43 2.03 -11.04
N ALA A 179 -16.18 3.06 -10.22
CA ALA A 179 -15.02 3.10 -9.34
C ALA A 179 -15.04 2.00 -8.27
N SER A 180 -13.89 1.74 -7.66
CA SER A 180 -13.72 0.74 -6.60
C SER A 180 -12.87 1.25 -5.45
N ILE A 181 -13.33 1.03 -4.22
CA ILE A 181 -12.56 1.24 -2.99
C ILE A 181 -12.30 -0.13 -2.38
N ILE A 182 -11.03 -0.42 -2.09
CA ILE A 182 -10.55 -1.65 -1.47
C ILE A 182 -9.83 -1.25 -0.18
N THR A 183 -10.21 -1.84 0.94
CA THR A 183 -9.56 -1.61 2.24
C THR A 183 -8.81 -2.86 2.69
N THR A 184 -7.80 -2.67 3.54
CA THR A 184 -7.02 -3.78 4.10
C THR A 184 -7.35 -3.93 5.57
N SER A 185 -8.03 -5.04 5.91
CA SER A 185 -8.25 -5.46 7.30
C SER A 185 -7.17 -6.50 7.69
N SER A 186 -7.47 -7.38 8.64
CA SER A 186 -6.60 -8.46 9.06
C SER A 186 -7.41 -9.60 9.66
N ILE A 187 -6.85 -10.81 9.70
CA ILE A 187 -7.37 -11.91 10.52
C ILE A 187 -7.50 -11.50 12.00
N GLN A 188 -6.68 -10.53 12.44
CA GLN A 188 -6.70 -9.95 13.77
C GLN A 188 -8.04 -9.26 14.13
N ALA A 189 -8.88 -8.93 13.14
CA ALA A 189 -10.24 -8.47 13.43
C ALA A 189 -11.13 -9.56 14.06
N TYR A 190 -10.81 -10.83 13.82
CA TYR A 190 -11.51 -12.00 14.36
C TYR A 190 -10.70 -12.72 15.45
N GLN A 191 -9.37 -12.58 15.42
CA GLN A 191 -8.42 -13.22 16.35
C GLN A 191 -7.39 -12.19 16.86
N PRO A 192 -7.79 -11.31 17.79
CA PRO A 192 -6.98 -10.20 18.28
C PRO A 192 -5.86 -10.61 19.25
#